data_AF-A0A2H0NEK0-F1
#
_entry.id   AF-A0A2H0NEK0-F1
#
_cell.length_a   1.000
_cell.length_b   1.000
_cell.length_c   1.000
_cell.angle_alpha   90.00
_cell.angle_beta   90.00
_cell.angle_gamma   90.00
#
_symmetry.space_group_name_H-M   'P 1'
#
loop_
_entity.id
_entity.type
_entity.pdbx_description
1 polymer ?
#
loop_
_entity_poly.entity_id
_entity_poly.type
_entity_poly.pdbx_seq_one_letter_code
_entity_poly.pdbx_strand_id
1 'polypeptide(L)'
;MGLFRASDPRSCGIAILDTKGKIKDFIEKPPLPMGNLANGGIYIASPALFDYLLKHQNNQPNSIFDFGYHILPSLLGKMYGYEIKEYLRDIGTVDSYQIALKEWSLVK
;
A
#
# COMPACT_ATOMS: atom_id res chain seq x y z
N MET A 1 -1.70 0.89 -7.91
CA MET A 1 -0.99 0.48 -6.69
C MET A 1 -0.39 -0.88 -6.94
N GLY A 2 0.92 -1.03 -6.78
CA GLY A 2 1.57 -2.33 -6.73
C GLY A 2 1.17 -3.04 -5.44
N LEU A 3 0.74 -4.29 -5.57
CA LEU A 3 0.29 -5.14 -4.47
C LEU A 3 1.16 -6.39 -4.40
N PHE A 4 1.34 -6.94 -3.22
CA PHE A 4 1.98 -8.24 -3.02
C PHE A 4 1.18 -9.07 -2.03
N ARG A 5 1.44 -10.38 -1.98
CA ARG A 5 0.83 -11.28 -1.00
C ARG A 5 1.63 -11.25 0.29
N ALA A 6 1.12 -10.57 1.31
CA ALA A 6 1.78 -10.50 2.61
C ALA A 6 1.61 -11.79 3.43
N SER A 7 2.69 -12.20 4.09
CA SER A 7 2.66 -13.29 5.09
C SER A 7 2.08 -12.86 6.44
N ASP A 8 2.20 -11.57 6.80
CA ASP A 8 1.51 -10.97 7.96
C ASP A 8 0.71 -9.72 7.54
N PRO A 9 -0.53 -9.90 7.05
CA PRO A 9 -1.34 -8.80 6.52
C PRO A 9 -1.69 -7.69 7.52
N ARG A 10 -1.61 -7.94 8.83
CA ARG A 10 -1.95 -6.95 9.88
C ARG A 10 -0.94 -5.80 9.97
N SER A 11 0.30 -6.04 9.52
CA SER A 11 1.35 -5.02 9.52
C SER A 11 1.34 -4.13 8.27
N CYS A 12 0.46 -4.41 7.31
CA CYS A 12 0.40 -3.72 6.02
C CYS A 12 -0.97 -3.05 5.79
N GLY A 13 -1.02 -2.11 4.84
CA GLY A 13 -2.28 -1.68 4.27
C GLY A 13 -2.86 -2.71 3.31
N ILE A 14 -4.10 -3.15 3.53
CA ILE A 14 -4.74 -4.25 2.80
C ILE A 14 -5.77 -3.69 1.84
N ALA A 15 -5.64 -4.07 0.56
CA ALA A 15 -6.54 -3.68 -0.51
C ALA A 15 -7.53 -4.81 -0.84
N ILE A 16 -8.77 -4.44 -1.12
CA ILE A 16 -9.77 -5.34 -1.68
C ILE A 16 -10.09 -4.89 -3.10
N LEU A 17 -9.94 -5.81 -4.05
CA LEU A 17 -10.20 -5.56 -5.46
C LEU A 17 -11.62 -5.98 -5.86
N ASP A 18 -12.18 -5.30 -6.85
CA ASP A 18 -13.31 -5.82 -7.62
C ASP A 18 -12.85 -6.76 -8.76
N THR A 19 -13.80 -7.27 -9.54
CA THR A 19 -13.52 -8.19 -10.65
C THR A 19 -12.72 -7.58 -11.80
N LYS A 20 -12.59 -6.25 -11.85
CA LYS A 20 -11.80 -5.51 -12.85
C LYS A 20 -10.47 -5.04 -12.30
N GLY A 21 -10.10 -5.45 -11.08
CA GLY A 21 -8.86 -5.05 -10.41
C GLY A 21 -8.90 -3.65 -9.81
N LYS A 22 -10.06 -3.00 -9.74
CA LYS A 22 -10.22 -1.69 -9.09
C LYS A 22 -10.22 -1.89 -7.58
N ILE A 23 -9.53 -1.01 -6.86
CA ILE A 23 -9.52 -1.02 -5.38
C ILE A 23 -10.85 -0.44 -4.90
N LYS A 24 -11.71 -1.31 -4.35
CA LYS A 24 -13.01 -0.94 -3.77
C LYS A 24 -12.93 -0.64 -2.28
N ASP A 25 -11.93 -1.20 -1.60
CA ASP A 25 -11.71 -0.98 -0.17
C ASP A 25 -10.21 -1.03 0.14
N PHE A 26 -9.79 -0.28 1.15
CA PHE A 26 -8.40 -0.18 1.61
C PHE A 26 -8.37 0.16 3.09
N ILE A 27 -7.68 -0.66 3.88
CA ILE A 27 -7.53 -0.43 5.33
C ILE A 27 -6.05 -0.52 5.69
N GLU A 28 -5.51 0.55 6.26
CA GLU A 28 -4.13 0.58 6.75
C GLU A 28 -4.04 -0.20 8.08
N LYS A 29 -3.18 -1.23 8.11
CA LYS A 29 -2.89 -2.07 9.29
C LYS A 29 -4.13 -2.58 10.02
N PRO A 30 -5.01 -3.34 9.32
CA PRO A 30 -6.27 -3.78 9.90
C PRO A 30 -6.04 -4.78 11.04
N PRO A 31 -6.79 -4.68 12.15
CA PRO A 31 -6.72 -5.69 13.22
C PRO A 31 -7.22 -7.07 12.75
N LEU A 32 -8.21 -7.08 11.84
CA LEU A 32 -8.77 -8.27 11.20
C LEU A 32 -8.69 -8.10 9.66
N PRO A 33 -7.63 -8.59 9.01
CA PRO A 33 -7.45 -8.45 7.58
C PRO A 33 -8.49 -9.26 6.79
N MET A 34 -9.17 -8.61 5.84
CA MET A 34 -10.15 -9.25 4.94
C MET A 34 -9.50 -9.94 3.74
N GLY A 35 -8.17 -9.99 3.70
CA GLY A 35 -7.35 -10.55 2.63
C GLY A 35 -5.87 -10.33 2.90
N ASN A 36 -5.02 -10.73 1.96
CA ASN A 36 -3.56 -10.62 2.07
C ASN A 36 -2.91 -9.83 0.92
N LEU A 37 -3.70 -9.16 0.08
CA LEU A 37 -3.18 -8.21 -0.91
C LEU A 37 -2.76 -6.94 -0.19
N ALA A 38 -1.47 -6.85 0.09
CA ALA A 38 -0.85 -5.74 0.79
C ALA A 38 -0.32 -4.69 -0.18
N ASN A 39 -0.40 -3.44 0.23
CA ASN A 39 0.20 -2.29 -0.43
C ASN A 39 1.72 -2.44 -0.50
N GLY A 40 2.26 -2.55 -1.71
CA GLY A 40 3.70 -2.68 -1.96
C GLY A 40 4.47 -1.37 -1.90
N GLY A 41 3.81 -0.24 -1.62
CA GLY A 41 4.47 1.08 -1.58
C GLY A 41 4.90 1.62 -2.95
N ILE A 42 4.42 1.01 -4.04
CA ILE A 42 4.74 1.39 -5.42
C ILE A 42 3.48 1.93 -6.09
N TYR A 43 3.56 3.15 -6.62
CA TYR A 43 2.42 3.84 -7.21
C TYR A 43 2.77 4.43 -8.56
N ILE A 44 1.84 4.30 -9.50
CA ILE A 44 1.81 5.06 -10.75
C ILE A 44 0.56 5.94 -10.65
N ALA A 45 0.73 7.25 -10.76
CA ALA A 45 -0.33 8.22 -10.61
C ALA A 45 -0.21 9.36 -11.62
N SER A 46 -1.35 9.89 -12.04
CA SER A 46 -1.40 11.15 -12.79
C SER A 46 -1.09 12.34 -11.89
N PRO A 47 -0.67 13.50 -12.43
CA PRO A 47 -0.45 14.73 -11.67
C PRO A 47 -1.64 15.17 -10.80
N ALA A 48 -2.87 14.81 -11.17
CA ALA A 48 -4.08 15.09 -10.38
C ALA A 48 -4.02 14.55 -8.93
N LEU A 49 -3.09 13.63 -8.61
CA LEU A 49 -2.85 13.21 -7.22
C LEU A 49 -2.45 14.38 -6.31
N PHE A 50 -1.69 15.35 -6.83
CA PHE A 50 -1.25 16.52 -6.06
C PHE A 50 -2.42 17.39 -5.59
N ASP A 51 -3.52 17.43 -6.32
CA ASP A 51 -4.72 18.16 -5.90
C ASP A 51 -5.31 17.59 -4.60
N TYR A 52 -5.22 16.27 -4.39
CA TYR A 52 -5.66 15.64 -3.15
C TYR A 52 -4.72 15.97 -1.99
N LEU A 53 -3.42 16.00 -2.27
CA LEU A 53 -2.40 16.36 -1.27
C LEU A 53 -2.57 17.82 -0.80
N LEU A 54 -2.69 18.75 -1.75
CA LEU A 54 -2.83 20.18 -1.48
C LEU A 54 -4.15 20.51 -0.77
N LYS A 55 -5.26 19.85 -1.13
CA LYS A 55 -6.55 20.02 -0.43
C LYS A 55 -6.44 19.71 1.05
N HIS A 56 -5.74 18.63 1.42
CA HIS A 56 -5.56 18.30 2.83
C HIS A 56 -4.70 19.33 3.56
N GLN A 57 -3.58 19.72 2.96
CA GLN A 57 -2.68 20.73 3.53
C GLN A 57 -3.39 22.07 3.79
N ASN A 58 -4.28 22.48 2.88
CA ASN A 58 -5.05 23.71 3.02
C ASN A 58 -6.12 23.62 4.12
N ASN A 59 -6.76 22.46 4.27
CA ASN A 59 -7.84 22.27 5.24
C ASN A 59 -7.32 22.04 6.67
N GLN A 60 -6.15 21.40 6.81
CA GLN A 60 -5.55 21.07 8.10
C GLN A 60 -4.04 21.38 8.10
N PRO A 61 -3.68 22.67 8.04
CA PRO A 61 -2.27 23.06 8.09
C PRO A 61 -1.63 22.56 9.39
N ASN A 62 -0.44 21.96 9.27
CA ASN A 62 0.35 21.36 10.37
C ASN A 62 -0.20 20.04 10.96
N SER A 63 -1.18 19.40 10.32
CA SER A 63 -1.58 18.04 10.69
C SER A 63 -0.62 16.98 10.11
N ILE A 64 -0.48 15.85 10.82
CA ILE A 64 0.22 14.68 10.28
C ILE A 64 -0.62 14.13 9.14
N PHE A 65 -0.07 14.18 7.94
CA PHE A 65 -0.73 13.70 6.76
C PHE A 65 -0.04 12.45 6.22
N ASP A 66 -0.60 11.31 6.60
CA ASP A 66 -0.12 9.99 6.20
C ASP A 66 -0.77 9.52 4.89
N PHE A 67 0.04 8.94 4.02
CA PHE A 67 -0.40 8.48 2.71
C PHE A 67 -1.37 7.28 2.80
N GLY A 68 -1.09 6.32 3.68
CA GLY A 68 -1.90 5.12 3.88
C GLY A 68 -3.21 5.42 4.60
N TYR A 69 -3.17 6.21 5.68
CA TYR A 69 -4.37 6.52 6.46
C TYR A 69 -5.27 7.59 5.81
N HIS A 70 -4.74 8.49 4.97
CA HIS A 70 -5.52 9.62 4.47
C HIS A 70 -5.66 9.65 2.95
N ILE A 71 -4.57 9.49 2.19
CA ILE A 71 -4.63 9.60 0.73
C ILE A 71 -5.29 8.38 0.09
N LEU A 72 -4.81 7.18 0.37
CA LEU A 72 -5.30 5.97 -0.29
C LEU A 72 -6.82 5.74 -0.07
N PRO A 73 -7.39 5.92 1.13
CA PRO A 73 -8.83 5.82 1.35
C PRO A 73 -9.63 6.87 0.56
N SER A 74 -9.10 8.08 0.34
CA SER A 74 -9.77 9.12 -0.45
C SER A 74 -9.86 8.82 -1.95
N LEU A 75 -9.10 7.82 -2.42
CA LEU A 75 -8.98 7.43 -3.81
C LEU A 75 -9.70 6.10 -4.13
N LEU A 76 -10.48 5.56 -3.18
CA LEU A 76 -11.29 4.35 -3.43
C LEU A 76 -12.19 4.54 -4.66
N GLY A 77 -12.28 3.49 -5.48
CA GLY A 77 -13.00 3.51 -6.75
C GLY A 77 -12.28 4.23 -7.90
N LYS A 78 -11.15 4.91 -7.63
CA LYS A 78 -10.31 5.62 -8.62
C LYS A 78 -8.95 4.95 -8.84
N MET A 79 -8.55 4.04 -7.96
CA MET A 79 -7.30 3.30 -8.05
C MET A 79 -7.50 1.87 -8.56
N TYR A 80 -6.48 1.34 -9.23
CA TYR A 80 -6.39 -0.07 -9.59
C TYR A 80 -5.20 -0.74 -8.89
N GLY A 81 -5.39 -2.01 -8.54
CA GLY A 81 -4.36 -2.88 -7.98
C GLY A 81 -3.67 -3.67 -9.09
N TYR A 82 -2.36 -3.79 -9.01
CA TYR A 82 -1.56 -4.69 -9.83
C TYR A 82 -0.77 -5.61 -8.90
N GLU A 83 -1.05 -6.91 -8.96
CA GLU A 83 -0.31 -7.90 -8.16
C GLU A 83 1.06 -8.13 -8.77
N ILE A 84 2.09 -7.66 -8.07
CA ILE A 84 3.51 -7.90 -8.36
C ILE A 84 3.81 -9.34 -7.99
N LYS A 85 4.25 -10.12 -8.97
CA LYS A 85 4.58 -11.55 -8.78
C LYS A 85 6.06 -11.77 -8.49
N GLU A 86 6.87 -10.76 -8.79
CA GLU A 86 8.29 -10.71 -8.53
C GLU A 86 8.56 -10.46 -7.04
N TYR A 87 9.82 -10.66 -6.65
CA TYR A 87 10.24 -10.44 -5.27
C TYR A 87 10.06 -8.98 -4.86
N LEU A 88 9.24 -8.76 -3.84
CA LEU A 88 9.03 -7.47 -3.18
C LEU A 88 9.04 -7.70 -1.67
N ARG A 89 9.87 -6.95 -0.95
CA ARG A 89 9.97 -7.06 0.51
C ARG A 89 10.20 -5.71 1.15
N ASP A 90 9.37 -5.43 2.16
CA ASP A 90 9.61 -4.32 3.09
C ASP A 90 10.72 -4.72 4.08
N ILE A 91 11.72 -3.86 4.22
CA ILE A 91 12.88 -4.05 5.11
C ILE A 91 12.89 -3.06 6.29
N GLY A 92 11.72 -2.50 6.64
CA GLY A 92 11.57 -1.51 7.71
C GLY A 92 11.87 -2.01 9.14
N THR A 93 12.08 -3.31 9.35
CA THR A 93 12.50 -3.88 10.64
C THR A 93 13.78 -4.69 10.50
N VAL A 94 14.55 -4.80 11.60
CA VAL A 94 15.79 -5.60 11.64
C VAL A 94 15.50 -7.04 11.22
N ASP A 95 14.43 -7.65 11.73
CA ASP A 95 14.05 -9.02 11.38
C ASP A 95 13.71 -9.17 9.89
N SER A 96 12.94 -8.24 9.32
CA SER A 96 12.59 -8.33 7.90
C SER A 96 13.80 -8.09 6.99
N TYR A 97 14.71 -7.21 7.38
CA TYR A 97 15.98 -7.01 6.68
C TYR A 97 16.86 -8.27 6.71
N GLN A 98 16.97 -8.95 7.85
CA GLN A 98 17.72 -10.21 7.95
C GLN A 98 17.13 -11.31 7.07
N ILE A 99 15.80 -11.39 6.97
CA ILE A 99 15.13 -12.31 6.06
C ILE A 99 15.43 -11.92 4.61
N ALA A 100 15.35 -10.64 4.26
CA ALA A 100 15.64 -10.16 2.91
C ALA A 100 17.06 -10.51 2.47
N LEU A 101 18.06 -10.44 3.35
CA LEU A 101 19.44 -10.85 3.03
C LEU A 101 19.55 -12.33 2.65
N LYS A 102 18.78 -13.20 3.30
CA LYS A 102 18.72 -14.63 2.99
C LYS A 102 17.97 -14.87 1.67
N GLU A 103 16.76 -14.33 1.56
CA GLU A 103 15.89 -14.50 0.39
C GLU A 103 16.53 -13.95 -0.88
N TRP A 104 17.12 -12.74 -0.83
CA TRP A 104 17.71 -12.07 -2.00
C TRP A 104 18.79 -12.90 -2.69
N SER A 105 19.56 -13.70 -1.94
CA SER A 105 20.57 -14.59 -2.51
C SER A 105 20.00 -15.72 -3.37
N LEU A 106 18.71 -16.04 -3.20
CA LEU A 106 18.00 -17.13 -3.89
C LEU A 106 17.22 -16.66 -5.11
N VAL A 107 16.97 -15.35 -5.24
CA VAL A 107 16.17 -14.73 -6.31
C VAL A 107 17.01 -13.89 -7.28
N LYS A 108 18.34 -13.90 -7.15
CA LYS A 108 19.27 -13.30 -8.12
C LYS A 108 19.41 -14.13 -9.38
#